data_AF-A0AB38SM15-F1
#
_entry.id   AF-A0AB38SM15-F1
#
_cell.length_a   1.000
_cell.length_b   1.000
_cell.length_c   1.000
_cell.angle_alpha   90.00
_cell.angle_beta   90.00
_cell.angle_gamma   90.00
#
_symmetry.space_group_name_H-M   'P 1'
#
loop_
_entity.id
_entity.type
_entity.pdbx_description
1 polymer ?
#
loop_
_entity_poly.entity_id
_entity_poly.type
_entity_poly.pdbx_seq_one_letter_code
_entity_poly.pdbx_strand_id
1 'polypeptide(L)'
;MSLERMDMIREIEPISMTISVDADAIQKNVQNAAADVGLLLPLSLAAEGSCQIGGNIGTNAGGLSVVRYGMTRDLLLGIEAVLADGTVVSDMRKLRKNNTG
;
A
#
# COMPACT_ATOMS: atom_id res chain seq x y z
N MET A 1 12.84 4.78 -14.56
CA MET A 1 11.46 4.54 -15.00
C MET A 1 10.57 5.44 -14.16
N SER A 2 9.70 6.25 -14.78
CA SER A 2 8.67 7.01 -14.05
C SER A 2 7.39 6.17 -14.05
N LEU A 3 6.81 5.96 -12.87
CA LEU A 3 5.58 5.18 -12.67
C LEU A 3 4.35 6.11 -12.62
N GLU A 4 4.49 7.42 -12.90
CA GLU A 4 3.53 8.50 -12.57
C GLU A 4 2.10 8.32 -13.12
N ARG A 5 1.88 7.34 -14.00
CA ARG A 5 0.57 7.02 -14.62
C ARG A 5 -0.08 5.76 -14.03
N MET A 6 0.54 5.12 -13.04
CA MET A 6 0.02 3.98 -12.29
C MET A 6 -0.41 4.46 -10.90
N ASP A 7 -1.50 5.23 -10.82
CA ASP A 7 -2.00 5.83 -9.58
C ASP A 7 -3.42 5.34 -9.20
N MET A 8 -3.89 4.26 -9.85
CA MET A 8 -5.26 3.80 -9.68
C MET A 8 -5.45 3.05 -8.34
N ILE A 9 -6.60 3.32 -7.69
CA ILE A 9 -7.16 2.42 -6.70
C ILE A 9 -7.79 1.23 -7.44
N ARG A 10 -7.22 0.04 -7.28
CA ARG A 10 -7.64 -1.16 -8.02
C ARG A 10 -8.86 -1.82 -7.38
N GLU A 11 -8.89 -1.89 -6.05
CA GLU A 11 -9.94 -2.56 -5.30
C GLU A 11 -9.99 -2.08 -3.85
N ILE A 12 -11.20 -1.97 -3.29
CA ILE A 12 -11.44 -1.75 -1.86
C ILE A 12 -12.44 -2.80 -1.39
N GLU A 13 -12.07 -3.58 -0.37
CA GLU A 13 -12.94 -4.61 0.22
C GLU A 13 -13.19 -4.30 1.70
N PRO A 14 -14.32 -3.64 2.04
CA PRO A 14 -14.59 -3.19 3.40
C PRO A 14 -14.67 -4.31 4.45
N ILE A 15 -15.16 -5.48 4.04
CA ILE A 15 -15.34 -6.64 4.93
C ILE A 15 -13.99 -7.22 5.37
N SER A 16 -13.04 -7.36 4.43
CA SER A 16 -11.69 -7.85 4.73
C SER A 16 -10.75 -6.75 5.22
N MET A 17 -11.19 -5.48 5.13
CA MET A 17 -10.42 -4.28 5.44
C MET A 17 -9.13 -4.20 4.62
N THR A 18 -9.24 -4.44 3.31
CA THR A 18 -8.11 -4.42 2.38
C THR A 18 -8.32 -3.41 1.27
N ILE A 19 -7.21 -2.86 0.77
CA ILE A 19 -7.18 -1.94 -0.36
C ILE A 19 -5.99 -2.31 -1.24
N SER A 20 -6.23 -2.44 -2.55
CA SER A 20 -5.20 -2.69 -3.56
C SER A 20 -5.06 -1.46 -4.43
N VAL A 21 -3.83 -1.01 -4.63
CA VAL A 21 -3.51 0.23 -5.35
C VAL A 21 -2.28 0.04 -6.19
N ASP A 22 -2.14 0.88 -7.22
CA ASP A 22 -0.89 0.97 -7.94
C ASP A 22 0.21 1.66 -7.11
N ALA A 23 1.47 1.40 -7.47
CA ALA A 23 2.63 1.90 -6.75
C ALA A 23 2.70 3.44 -6.68
N ASP A 24 2.21 4.16 -7.70
CA ASP A 24 2.30 5.62 -7.76
C ASP A 24 1.06 6.32 -7.19
N ALA A 25 0.13 5.56 -6.60
CA ALA A 25 -0.98 6.12 -5.86
C ALA A 25 -0.47 7.00 -4.71
N ILE A 26 -0.91 8.26 -4.69
CA ILE A 26 -0.57 9.20 -3.63
C ILE A 26 -1.20 8.74 -2.32
N GLN A 27 -0.40 8.68 -1.25
CA GLN A 27 -0.85 8.19 0.06
C GLN A 27 -2.14 8.88 0.53
N LYS A 28 -2.25 10.21 0.38
CA LYS A 28 -3.45 10.96 0.75
C LYS A 28 -4.69 10.50 0.00
N ASN A 29 -4.57 10.20 -1.29
CA ASN A 29 -5.69 9.72 -2.11
C ASN A 29 -6.16 8.33 -1.63
N VAL A 30 -5.22 7.44 -1.29
CA VAL A 30 -5.54 6.12 -0.73
C VAL A 30 -6.21 6.24 0.64
N GLN A 31 -5.73 7.15 1.50
CA GLN A 31 -6.38 7.45 2.79
C GLN A 31 -7.82 7.94 2.61
N ASN A 32 -8.05 8.87 1.67
CA ASN A 32 -9.38 9.39 1.38
C ASN A 32 -10.31 8.28 0.87
N ALA A 33 -9.85 7.47 -0.08
CA ALA A 33 -10.63 6.36 -0.61
C ALA A 33 -11.01 5.31 0.46
N ALA A 34 -10.11 5.04 1.41
CA ALA A 34 -10.42 4.21 2.57
C ALA A 34 -11.46 4.89 3.50
N ALA A 35 -11.32 6.20 3.75
CA ALA A 35 -12.23 6.96 4.59
C ALA A 35 -13.66 7.01 4.02
N ASP A 36 -13.81 7.09 2.70
CA ASP A 36 -15.10 7.11 2.00
C ASP A 36 -15.93 5.83 2.24
N VAL A 37 -15.27 4.71 2.56
CA VAL A 37 -15.92 3.44 2.94
C VAL A 37 -15.88 3.16 4.45
N GLY A 38 -15.54 4.17 5.27
CA GLY A 38 -15.49 4.05 6.73
C GLY A 38 -14.27 3.28 7.26
N LEU A 39 -13.21 3.14 6.46
CA LEU A 39 -11.96 2.52 6.85
C LEU A 39 -10.85 3.56 7.08
N LEU A 40 -9.76 3.11 7.71
CA LEU A 40 -8.56 3.92 7.95
C LEU A 40 -7.35 3.20 7.36
N LEU A 41 -6.63 3.87 6.45
CA LEU A 41 -5.24 3.54 6.17
C LEU A 41 -4.35 4.26 7.20
N PRO A 42 -3.74 3.54 8.18
CA PRO A 42 -3.10 4.18 9.32
C PRO A 42 -1.69 4.73 9.03
N LEU A 43 -1.17 4.50 7.81
CA LEU A 43 0.10 5.08 7.39
C LEU A 43 -0.04 6.60 7.29
N SER A 44 0.67 7.34 8.14
CA SER A 44 0.64 8.81 8.18
C SER A 44 2.07 9.36 8.21
N LEU A 45 2.43 10.08 7.15
CA LEU A 45 3.75 10.67 6.94
C LEU A 45 3.57 12.19 6.75
N ALA A 46 4.57 12.99 7.12
CA ALA A 46 4.52 14.44 6.89
C ALA A 46 4.37 14.81 5.40
N ALA A 47 4.81 13.92 4.50
CA ALA A 47 4.74 14.08 3.05
C ALA A 47 3.51 13.38 2.40
N GLU A 48 2.46 13.04 3.16
CA GLU A 48 1.34 12.21 2.67
C GLU A 48 0.63 12.75 1.41
N GLY A 49 0.69 14.07 1.17
CA GLY A 49 0.12 14.71 -0.01
C GLY A 49 0.95 14.57 -1.29
N SER A 50 2.18 14.04 -1.22
CA SER A 50 3.08 13.89 -2.37
C SER A 50 3.82 12.55 -2.41
N CYS A 51 3.92 11.83 -1.30
CA CYS A 51 4.55 10.52 -1.31
C CYS A 51 3.61 9.44 -1.89
N GLN A 52 4.24 8.50 -2.58
CA GLN A 52 3.57 7.40 -3.27
C GLN A 52 3.67 6.12 -2.44
N ILE A 53 2.69 5.24 -2.58
CA ILE A 53 2.64 3.97 -1.83
C ILE A 53 3.86 3.09 -2.12
N GLY A 54 4.28 2.98 -3.39
CA GLY A 54 5.47 2.23 -3.79
C GLY A 54 6.75 2.76 -3.15
N GLY A 55 6.91 4.08 -3.06
CA GLY A 55 8.02 4.71 -2.35
C GLY A 55 7.99 4.43 -0.84
N ASN A 56 6.80 4.49 -0.22
CA ASN A 56 6.62 4.15 1.19
C ASN A 56 6.96 2.69 1.49
N ILE A 57 6.63 1.78 0.57
CA ILE A 57 6.96 0.35 0.66
C ILE A 57 8.47 0.14 0.49
N GLY A 58 9.06 0.70 -0.58
CA GLY A 58 10.48 0.52 -0.89
C GLY A 58 11.42 1.07 0.19
N THR A 59 10.98 2.09 0.94
CA THR A 59 11.73 2.65 2.06
C THR A 59 11.36 2.05 3.42
N ASN A 60 10.34 1.18 3.47
CA ASN A 60 9.70 0.73 4.71
C ASN A 60 9.41 1.92 5.65
N ALA A 61 8.68 2.92 5.15
CA ALA A 61 8.43 4.17 5.85
C ALA A 61 7.78 3.95 7.24
N GLY A 62 8.19 4.78 8.19
CA GLY A 62 7.62 4.85 9.54
C GLY A 62 6.95 6.19 9.74
N GLY A 63 5.67 6.17 10.13
CA GLY A 63 4.85 7.36 10.28
C GLY A 63 4.61 7.80 11.73
N LEU A 64 3.86 8.89 11.89
CA LEU A 64 3.45 9.41 13.21
C LEU A 64 2.70 8.36 14.05
N SER A 65 2.01 7.43 13.38
CA SER A 65 1.21 6.39 14.04
C SER A 65 1.91 5.03 14.11
N VAL A 66 3.22 4.97 13.86
CA VAL A 66 4.02 3.72 13.83
C VAL A 66 3.94 2.94 15.14
N VAL A 67 3.89 3.63 16.29
CA VAL A 67 3.79 2.98 17.61
C VAL A 67 2.48 2.18 17.75
N ARG A 68 1.40 2.63 17.09
CA ARG A 68 0.09 1.99 17.18
C ARG A 68 -0.15 0.97 16.08
N TYR A 69 0.34 1.22 14.87
CA TYR A 69 -0.02 0.44 13.68
C TYR A 69 1.14 -0.24 12.97
N GLY A 70 2.38 -0.07 13.47
CA GLY A 70 3.57 -0.65 12.86
C GLY A 70 4.12 0.17 11.70
N MET A 71 5.19 -0.37 11.12
CA MET A 71 5.86 0.14 9.92
C MET A 71 5.02 -0.18 8.67
N THR A 72 5.35 0.41 7.51
CA THR A 72 4.68 0.07 6.24
C THR A 72 4.64 -1.45 5.98
N ARG A 73 5.71 -2.20 6.30
CA ARG A 73 5.73 -3.67 6.12
C ARG A 73 4.63 -4.40 6.91
N ASP A 74 4.24 -3.88 8.07
CA ASP A 74 3.26 -4.51 8.95
C ASP A 74 1.82 -4.33 8.42
N LEU A 75 1.64 -3.39 7.49
CA LEU A 75 0.38 -3.08 6.82
C LEU A 75 0.24 -3.79 5.46
N LEU A 76 1.30 -4.41 4.95
CA LEU A 76 1.30 -5.08 3.64
C LEU A 76 0.75 -6.50 3.74
N LEU A 77 -0.11 -6.86 2.79
CA LEU A 77 -0.60 -8.23 2.60
C LEU A 77 0.02 -8.93 1.39
N GLY A 78 0.55 -8.16 0.44
CA GLY A 78 1.14 -8.65 -0.79
C GLY A 78 1.66 -7.50 -1.65
N ILE A 79 2.54 -7.81 -2.59
CA ILE A 79 3.06 -6.86 -3.58
C ILE A 79 3.22 -7.57 -4.93
N GLU A 80 3.16 -6.79 -6.00
CA GLU A 80 3.62 -7.19 -7.33
C GLU A 80 4.79 -6.30 -7.72
N ALA A 81 5.89 -6.92 -8.15
CA ALA A 81 7.13 -6.24 -8.48
C ALA A 81 7.72 -6.78 -9.78
N VAL A 82 8.43 -5.91 -10.50
CA VAL A 82 9.19 -6.27 -11.71
C VAL A 82 10.68 -6.27 -11.35
N LEU A 83 11.33 -7.41 -11.55
CA LEU A 83 12.77 -7.57 -11.33
C LEU A 83 13.59 -6.92 -12.47
N ALA A 84 14.90 -6.79 -12.26
CA ALA A 84 15.79 -6.13 -13.21
C ALA A 84 15.85 -6.80 -14.60
N ASP A 85 15.57 -8.11 -14.67
CA ASP A 85 15.49 -8.90 -15.90
C ASP A 85 14.11 -8.83 -16.60
N GLY A 86 13.16 -8.07 -16.02
CA GLY A 86 11.78 -7.97 -16.50
C GLY A 86 10.84 -9.05 -15.95
N THR A 87 11.33 -9.97 -15.12
CA THR A 87 10.49 -10.98 -14.48
C THR A 87 9.49 -10.33 -13.54
N VAL A 88 8.20 -10.65 -13.70
CA VAL A 88 7.14 -10.21 -12.79
C VAL A 88 7.02 -11.22 -11.65
N VAL A 89 7.20 -10.75 -10.42
CA VAL A 89 6.95 -11.51 -9.20
C VAL A 89 5.73 -10.93 -8.52
N SER A 90 4.69 -11.75 -8.36
CA SER A 90 3.44 -11.33 -7.74
C SER A 90 3.13 -12.21 -6.54
N ASP A 91 2.96 -11.58 -5.38
CA ASP A 91 2.42 -12.21 -4.18
C ASP A 91 1.19 -11.45 -3.66
N MET A 92 0.39 -10.92 -4.58
CA MET A 92 -0.84 -10.21 -4.25
C MET A 92 -1.85 -11.13 -3.57
N ARG A 93 -2.08 -10.92 -2.28
CA ARG A 93 -2.95 -11.73 -1.43
C ARG A 93 -3.88 -10.86 -0.60
N LYS A 94 -5.09 -11.36 -0.35
CA LYS A 94 -6.11 -10.72 0.50
C LYS A 94 -6.18 -11.29 1.92
N LEU A 95 -5.46 -12.39 2.19
CA LEU A 95 -5.54 -13.13 3.44
C LEU A 95 -4.55 -12.58 4.47
N ARG A 96 -5.06 -12.21 5.66
CA ARG A 96 -4.21 -11.80 6.81
C ARG A 96 -3.34 -12.94 7.37
N LYS A 97 -3.75 -14.20 7.19
CA LYS A 97 -3.00 -15.37 7.66
C LYS A 97 -2.88 -16.36 6.52
N ASN A 98 -1.65 -16.61 6.11
CA ASN A 98 -1.33 -17.64 5.13
C ASN A 98 -0.03 -18.32 5.56
N ASN A 99 -0.09 -19.62 5.82
CA ASN A 99 1.06 -20.45 6.21
C ASN A 99 1.56 -21.31 5.04
N THR A 100 1.12 -21.02 3.82
CA THR A 100 1.56 -21.75 2.63
C THR A 100 2.92 -21.22 2.21
N GLY A 101 3.95 -22.02 2.47
CA GLY A 101 5.32 -21.92 1.99
C GLY A 101 5.81 -23.32 1.66
#